data_AF-A0A182V9I0-F1
#
_entry.id   AF-A0A182V9I0-F1
#
_cell.length_a   1.000
_cell.length_b   1.000
_cell.length_c   1.000
_cell.angle_alpha   90.00
_cell.angle_beta   90.00
_cell.angle_gamma   90.00
#
_symmetry.space_group_name_H-M   'P 1'
#
loop_
_entity.id
_entity.type
_entity.pdbx_description
1 polymer ?
#
loop_
_entity_poly.entity_id
_entity_poly.type
_entity_poly.pdbx_seq_one_letter_code
_entity_poly.pdbx_strand_id
1 'polypeptide(L)'
;MKYFFLPTIPLFGVKLGPPVKPVRLSKERNENPKQSSKPKLPDARSRGSCVRMGNYVSLYLTNPKGTPLPLTEPSFDPNLGFPHGRKERVMIATEEEMEAAKLPLEARDYCAHKLIQYRACRSDVWPWAYKCAHEKHEYLNCEYDDYILRLKEYEREKRLLQRKLRLEKKQAQELQA
;
A
#
# COMPACT_ATOMS: atom_id res chain seq x y z
N MET A 1 59.06 16.80 -47.77
CA MET A 1 57.85 15.97 -47.56
C MET A 1 57.33 16.20 -46.16
N LYS A 2 56.01 16.39 -46.05
CA LYS A 2 55.15 16.38 -44.84
C LYS A 2 55.20 17.60 -43.91
N TYR A 3 54.44 18.60 -44.37
CA TYR A 3 53.65 19.57 -43.62
C TYR A 3 53.11 19.05 -42.27
N PHE A 4 53.40 19.76 -41.18
CA PHE A 4 52.70 19.65 -39.89
C PHE A 4 51.41 20.49 -39.98
N PHE A 5 50.29 19.81 -40.25
CA PHE A 5 48.93 20.37 -40.13
C PHE A 5 48.43 20.09 -38.71
N LEU A 6 48.42 21.09 -37.84
CA LEU A 6 47.62 21.07 -36.61
C LEU A 6 46.31 21.79 -36.89
N PRO A 7 45.15 21.11 -36.90
CA PRO A 7 43.86 21.77 -37.02
C PRO A 7 43.45 22.39 -35.68
N THR A 8 43.27 23.71 -35.68
CA THR A 8 42.58 24.48 -34.64
C THR A 8 41.14 24.01 -34.49
N ILE A 9 40.79 23.48 -33.31
CA ILE A 9 39.43 23.05 -32.94
C ILE A 9 38.60 24.31 -32.63
N PRO A 10 37.50 24.59 -33.34
CA PRO A 10 36.56 25.64 -32.93
C PRO A 10 35.71 25.14 -31.76
N LEU A 11 35.83 25.84 -30.62
CA LEU A 11 34.96 25.73 -29.45
C LEU A 11 33.53 26.14 -29.84
N PHE A 12 32.68 25.18 -30.18
CA PHE A 12 31.24 25.40 -30.36
C PHE A 12 30.51 25.23 -29.02
N GLY A 13 29.78 26.29 -28.66
CA GLY A 13 29.13 26.48 -27.37
C GLY A 13 28.16 25.38 -26.97
N VAL A 14 28.33 24.92 -25.73
CA VAL A 14 27.36 24.15 -24.96
C VAL A 14 26.13 25.03 -24.74
N LYS A 15 25.00 24.63 -25.33
CA LYS A 15 23.69 25.25 -25.07
C LYS A 15 23.22 24.80 -23.68
N LEU A 16 23.35 25.70 -22.71
CA LEU A 16 22.80 25.55 -21.36
C LEU A 16 21.27 25.43 -21.45
N GLY A 17 20.71 24.36 -20.88
CA GLY A 17 19.27 24.18 -20.71
C GLY A 17 18.67 25.20 -19.73
N PRO A 18 17.33 25.36 -19.72
CA PRO A 18 16.66 26.34 -18.87
C PRO A 18 16.82 26.03 -17.37
N PRO A 19 16.89 27.06 -16.50
CA PRO A 19 17.16 26.88 -15.08
C PRO A 19 15.97 26.25 -14.34
N VAL A 20 16.24 25.14 -13.65
CA VAL A 20 15.37 24.58 -12.60
C VAL A 20 15.34 25.58 -11.44
N LYS A 21 14.15 26.02 -11.02
CA LYS A 21 13.99 26.93 -9.88
C LYS A 21 14.35 26.18 -8.58
N PRO A 22 15.13 26.81 -7.67
CA PRO A 22 15.44 26.20 -6.39
C PRO A 22 14.19 26.17 -5.49
N VAL A 23 13.86 24.99 -4.96
CA VAL A 23 12.87 24.81 -3.90
C VAL A 23 13.40 25.50 -2.65
N ARG A 24 12.59 26.41 -2.10
CA ARG A 24 12.94 27.17 -0.89
C ARG A 24 12.80 26.25 0.32
N LEU A 25 13.94 25.69 0.74
CA LEU A 25 14.10 25.01 2.03
C LEU A 25 13.72 26.01 3.13
N SER A 26 12.63 25.77 3.87
CA SER A 26 12.37 26.52 5.09
C SER A 26 11.64 25.70 6.15
N LYS A 27 12.45 25.34 7.14
CA LYS A 27 12.15 25.16 8.57
C LYS A 27 11.50 23.85 9.01
N GLU A 28 12.40 22.98 9.48
CA GLU A 28 12.27 22.26 10.76
C GLU A 28 11.40 23.04 11.76
N ARG A 29 10.28 22.46 12.16
CA ARG A 29 9.67 22.73 13.47
C ARG A 29 9.86 21.49 14.32
N ASN A 30 10.91 21.56 15.14
CA ASN A 30 11.05 20.76 16.34
C ASN A 30 9.92 21.11 17.31
N GLU A 31 8.96 20.20 17.47
CA GLU A 31 8.15 20.12 18.68
C GLU A 31 8.08 18.65 19.12
N ASN A 32 8.84 18.33 20.16
CA ASN A 32 8.73 17.15 21.00
C ASN A 32 8.54 17.69 22.43
N PRO A 33 8.07 16.91 23.43
CA PRO A 33 7.04 15.88 23.45
C PRO A 33 6.01 16.15 24.59
N LYS A 34 5.00 15.28 24.71
CA LYS A 34 4.01 15.14 25.82
C LYS A 34 2.70 15.92 25.70
N GLN A 35 1.67 15.23 25.20
CA GLN A 35 0.28 15.20 25.66
C GLN A 35 -0.48 14.33 24.65
N SER A 36 -1.38 13.42 24.98
CA SER A 36 -1.94 12.94 26.23
C SER A 36 -2.83 11.77 25.81
N SER A 37 -2.85 10.73 26.62
CA SER A 37 -3.78 9.60 26.57
C SER A 37 -5.20 9.98 26.16
N LYS A 38 -5.57 9.63 24.93
CA LYS A 38 -6.96 9.36 24.53
C LYS A 38 -6.90 8.02 23.80
N PRO A 39 -7.77 7.04 24.09
CA PRO A 39 -7.89 5.88 23.22
C PRO A 39 -8.33 6.45 21.87
N LYS A 40 -7.43 6.45 20.90
CA LYS A 40 -7.77 6.88 19.55
C LYS A 40 -8.85 5.90 19.09
N LEU A 41 -10.07 6.41 18.94
CA LEU A 41 -11.04 5.79 18.05
C LEU A 41 -10.29 5.52 16.75
N PRO A 42 -10.34 4.30 16.17
CA PRO A 42 -9.52 3.99 15.01
C PRO A 42 -9.77 5.05 13.96
N ASP A 43 -8.71 5.78 13.61
CA ASP A 43 -8.78 6.87 12.66
C ASP A 43 -9.51 6.33 11.42
N ALA A 44 -10.53 7.04 10.92
CA ALA A 44 -11.29 6.67 9.73
C ALA A 44 -10.43 6.54 8.44
N ARG A 45 -9.10 6.65 8.58
CA ARG A 45 -8.04 6.45 7.62
C ARG A 45 -7.45 5.04 7.65
N SER A 46 -7.72 4.23 8.69
CA SER A 46 -7.54 2.79 8.64
C SER A 46 -8.67 2.20 7.81
N ARG A 47 -8.53 2.27 6.48
CA ARG A 47 -9.17 1.27 5.62
C ARG A 47 -8.48 -0.08 5.88
N GLY A 48 -8.68 -0.60 7.09
CA GLY A 48 -8.99 -2.00 7.28
C GLY A 48 -10.29 -2.27 6.55
N SER A 49 -10.26 -2.17 5.22
CA SER A 49 -11.24 -2.82 4.39
C SER A 49 -10.96 -4.31 4.55
N CYS A 50 -11.43 -4.90 5.65
CA CYS A 50 -12.05 -6.20 5.49
C CYS A 50 -13.16 -5.95 4.48
N VAL A 51 -12.83 -6.21 3.22
CA VAL A 51 -13.77 -6.51 2.15
C VAL A 51 -14.93 -7.25 2.80
N ARG A 52 -16.16 -6.87 2.46
CA ARG A 52 -17.39 -7.55 2.89
C ARG A 52 -17.34 -9.00 2.38
N MET A 53 -16.57 -9.86 3.04
CA MET A 53 -16.41 -11.26 2.69
C MET A 53 -17.74 -11.91 3.04
N GLY A 54 -18.36 -12.57 2.06
CA GLY A 54 -19.71 -13.15 2.13
C GLY A 54 -19.86 -14.33 3.11
N ASN A 55 -19.16 -14.33 4.24
CA ASN A 55 -19.19 -15.38 5.26
C ASN A 55 -20.31 -15.16 6.29
N TYR A 56 -21.46 -14.62 5.87
CA TYR A 56 -22.59 -14.29 6.74
C TYR A 56 -23.16 -15.52 7.44
N VAL A 57 -23.30 -16.64 6.71
CA VAL A 57 -23.83 -17.90 7.27
C VAL A 57 -22.97 -18.38 8.43
N SER A 58 -21.64 -18.31 8.29
CA SER A 58 -20.76 -18.75 9.37
C SER A 58 -20.72 -17.78 10.55
N LEU A 59 -20.84 -16.48 10.28
CA LEU A 59 -20.82 -15.43 11.30
C LEU A 59 -22.07 -15.49 12.18
N TYR A 60 -23.25 -15.71 11.58
CA TYR A 60 -24.51 -15.63 12.29
C TYR A 60 -25.10 -17.00 12.67
N LEU A 61 -24.95 -18.04 11.84
CA LEU A 61 -25.63 -19.32 12.05
C LEU A 61 -24.69 -20.40 12.61
N THR A 62 -23.57 -20.69 11.95
CA THR A 62 -22.83 -21.93 12.27
C THR A 62 -21.76 -21.77 13.35
N ASN A 63 -20.93 -20.72 13.29
CA ASN A 63 -19.76 -20.58 14.17
C ASN A 63 -19.41 -19.11 14.43
N PRO A 64 -20.18 -18.39 15.27
CA PRO A 64 -19.97 -16.97 15.54
C PRO A 64 -18.61 -16.70 16.20
N LYS A 65 -18.20 -17.52 17.19
CA LYS A 65 -16.93 -17.31 17.91
C LYS A 65 -15.68 -17.57 17.06
N GLY A 66 -15.81 -18.38 16.00
CA GLY A 66 -14.69 -18.83 15.17
C GLY A 66 -14.50 -18.00 13.90
N THR A 67 -15.28 -16.95 13.71
CA THR A 67 -15.25 -16.11 12.52
C THR A 67 -14.91 -14.67 12.88
N PRO A 68 -14.00 -14.01 12.15
CA PRO A 68 -13.65 -12.63 12.43
C PRO A 68 -14.74 -11.70 11.91
N LEU A 69 -14.97 -10.60 12.64
CA LEU A 69 -15.93 -9.56 12.28
C LEU A 69 -15.29 -8.61 11.25
N PRO A 70 -16.03 -8.15 10.22
CA PRO A 70 -15.43 -7.31 9.18
C PRO A 70 -14.97 -5.92 9.64
N LEU A 71 -15.65 -5.30 10.60
CA LEU A 71 -15.32 -3.93 11.03
C LEU A 71 -14.31 -3.88 12.17
N THR A 72 -13.91 -5.03 12.71
CA THR A 72 -12.96 -5.09 13.84
C THR A 72 -11.54 -5.19 13.34
N GLU A 73 -10.63 -4.51 14.03
CA GLU A 73 -9.19 -4.69 13.84
C GLU A 73 -8.76 -6.13 14.16
N PRO A 74 -7.66 -6.61 13.54
CA PRO A 74 -7.18 -7.97 13.76
C PRO A 74 -6.82 -8.20 15.23
N SER A 75 -7.36 -9.27 15.80
CA SER A 75 -7.21 -9.60 17.23
C SER A 75 -5.87 -10.22 17.65
N PHE A 76 -5.00 -10.57 16.68
CA PHE A 76 -3.73 -11.25 16.93
C PHE A 76 -2.55 -10.43 16.43
N ASP A 77 -1.43 -10.51 17.14
CA ASP A 77 -0.15 -9.92 16.74
C ASP A 77 0.24 -10.33 15.31
N PRO A 78 0.58 -9.38 14.41
CA PRO A 78 1.10 -9.66 13.07
C PRO A 78 2.29 -10.62 13.01
N ASN A 79 3.16 -10.62 14.03
CA ASN A 79 4.37 -11.45 14.06
C ASN A 79 4.14 -12.88 14.57
N LEU A 80 2.96 -13.17 15.14
CA LEU A 80 2.63 -14.50 15.64
C LEU A 80 2.67 -15.55 14.51
N GLY A 81 3.58 -16.51 14.61
CA GLY A 81 3.76 -17.59 13.63
C GLY A 81 4.77 -17.33 12.52
N PHE A 82 5.49 -16.20 12.55
CA PHE A 82 6.58 -15.89 11.62
C PHE A 82 7.93 -15.90 12.35
N PRO A 83 8.75 -16.95 12.25
CA PRO A 83 10.01 -17.06 13.00
C PRO A 83 11.07 -16.01 12.61
N HIS A 84 11.02 -15.51 11.37
CA HIS A 84 11.97 -14.51 10.84
C HIS A 84 11.33 -13.13 10.63
N GLY A 85 10.13 -12.89 11.19
CA GLY A 85 9.38 -11.66 10.99
C GLY A 85 8.69 -11.55 9.62
N ARG A 86 7.77 -10.59 9.49
CA ARG A 86 7.06 -10.28 8.24
C ARG A 86 7.83 -9.22 7.46
N LYS A 87 7.92 -9.37 6.14
CA LYS A 87 8.41 -8.30 5.25
C LYS A 87 7.40 -7.17 5.18
N GLU A 88 7.84 -5.95 5.48
CA GLU A 88 7.01 -4.76 5.35
C GLU A 88 6.76 -4.42 3.87
N ARG A 89 5.61 -3.81 3.59
CA ARG A 89 5.28 -3.35 2.23
C ARG A 89 5.93 -1.99 2.00
N VAL A 90 6.64 -1.85 0.89
CA VAL A 90 7.30 -0.60 0.52
C VAL A 90 6.39 0.19 -0.42
N MET A 91 6.15 1.45 -0.09
CA MET A 91 5.49 2.39 -0.99
C MET A 91 6.50 2.86 -2.05
N ILE A 92 6.17 2.68 -3.33
CA ILE A 92 7.04 3.09 -4.44
C ILE A 92 6.78 4.55 -4.85
N ALA A 93 5.51 4.99 -4.80
CA ALA A 93 5.12 6.36 -5.15
C ALA A 93 5.39 7.32 -3.99
N THR A 94 5.88 8.52 -4.31
CA THR A 94 6.04 9.60 -3.33
C THR A 94 4.71 10.33 -3.11
N GLU A 95 4.56 10.99 -1.95
CA GLU A 95 3.33 11.73 -1.64
C GLU A 95 3.12 12.92 -2.58
N GLU A 96 4.20 13.61 -2.95
CA GLU A 96 4.18 14.76 -3.87
C GLU A 96 3.67 14.36 -5.26
N GLU A 97 4.07 13.19 -5.77
CA GLU A 97 3.59 12.66 -7.05
C GLU A 97 2.08 12.34 -7.01
N MET A 98 1.59 11.79 -5.90
CA MET A 98 0.17 11.45 -5.73
C MET A 98 -0.72 12.71 -5.66
N GLU A 99 -0.20 13.79 -5.07
CA GLU A 99 -0.87 15.09 -5.01
C GLU A 99 -0.87 15.79 -6.36
N ALA A 100 0.28 15.79 -7.06
CA ALA A 100 0.40 16.34 -8.41
C ALA A 100 -0.58 15.66 -9.39
N ALA A 101 -0.73 14.35 -9.29
CA ALA A 101 -1.68 13.56 -10.09
C ALA A 101 -3.14 13.70 -9.63
N LYS A 102 -3.42 14.47 -8.57
CA LYS A 102 -4.76 14.69 -7.97
C LYS A 102 -5.49 13.37 -7.74
N LEU A 103 -4.85 12.44 -7.03
CA LEU A 103 -5.48 11.17 -6.68
C LEU A 103 -6.48 11.35 -5.53
N PRO A 104 -7.70 10.77 -5.64
CA PRO A 104 -8.63 10.71 -4.52
C PRO A 104 -8.00 9.89 -3.38
N LEU A 105 -8.36 10.20 -2.14
CA LEU A 105 -7.82 9.52 -0.95
C LEU A 105 -8.00 8.00 -1.01
N GLU A 106 -9.06 7.55 -1.69
CA GLU A 106 -9.35 6.13 -1.83
C GLU A 106 -8.37 5.37 -2.73
N ALA A 107 -7.71 6.06 -3.66
CA ALA A 107 -6.79 5.45 -4.62
C ALA A 107 -5.31 5.65 -4.24
N ARG A 108 -5.04 6.20 -3.05
CA ARG A 108 -3.68 6.40 -2.51
C ARG A 108 -3.18 5.14 -1.77
N ASP A 109 -3.19 4.02 -2.48
CA ASP A 109 -2.77 2.72 -1.98
C ASP A 109 -1.35 2.37 -2.47
N TYR A 110 -0.77 1.23 -2.05
CA TYR A 110 0.56 0.77 -2.51
C TYR A 110 0.66 0.69 -4.04
N CYS A 111 -0.47 0.49 -4.72
CA CYS A 111 -0.59 0.42 -6.16
C CYS A 111 -0.62 1.78 -6.90
N ALA A 112 -0.56 2.92 -6.19
CA ALA A 112 -0.74 4.25 -6.79
C ALA A 112 0.23 4.57 -7.94
N HIS A 113 1.44 4.02 -7.90
CA HIS A 113 2.45 4.19 -8.95
C HIS A 113 1.97 3.73 -10.34
N LYS A 114 1.22 2.63 -10.43
CA LYS A 114 0.63 2.13 -11.70
C LYS A 114 -0.54 2.98 -12.16
N LEU A 115 -1.31 3.53 -11.23
CA LEU A 115 -2.43 4.41 -11.55
C LEU A 115 -1.95 5.72 -12.19
N ILE A 116 -0.84 6.27 -11.69
CA ILE A 116 -0.20 7.47 -12.27
C ILE A 116 0.22 7.19 -13.72
N GLN A 117 0.83 6.03 -13.99
CA GLN A 117 1.20 5.61 -15.35
C GLN A 117 -0.02 5.56 -16.28
N TYR A 118 -1.07 4.85 -15.86
CA TYR A 118 -2.33 4.75 -16.62
C TYR A 118 -2.96 6.12 -16.93
N ARG A 119 -2.92 7.06 -15.98
CA ARG A 119 -3.43 8.42 -16.19
C ARG A 119 -2.57 9.19 -17.20
N ALA A 120 -1.25 9.07 -17.13
CA ALA A 120 -0.34 9.72 -18.08
C ALA A 120 -0.60 9.26 -19.52
N CYS A 121 -0.64 7.95 -19.75
CA CYS A 121 -0.95 7.39 -21.07
C CYS A 121 -2.35 7.79 -21.58
N ARG A 122 -3.34 7.89 -20.70
CA ARG A 122 -4.68 8.36 -21.08
C ARG A 122 -4.68 9.83 -21.51
N SER A 123 -3.86 10.67 -20.89
CA SER A 123 -3.68 12.07 -21.28
C SER A 123 -2.95 12.20 -22.62
N ASP A 124 -1.93 11.38 -22.86
CA ASP A 124 -1.11 11.46 -24.08
C ASP A 124 -1.83 10.95 -25.34
N VAL A 125 -2.68 9.93 -25.19
CA VAL A 125 -3.28 9.20 -26.33
C VAL A 125 -4.74 9.61 -26.59
N TRP A 126 -5.27 10.61 -25.88
CA TRP A 126 -6.66 11.07 -26.06
C TRP A 126 -6.90 11.56 -27.50
N PRO A 127 -7.95 11.13 -28.23
CA PRO A 127 -9.17 10.39 -27.81
C PRO A 127 -9.10 8.84 -27.80
N TRP A 128 -7.97 8.24 -28.17
CA TRP A 128 -7.81 6.80 -28.45
C TRP A 128 -7.50 5.98 -27.19
N ALA A 129 -8.33 6.11 -26.15
CA ALA A 129 -8.06 5.59 -24.81
C ALA A 129 -7.89 4.05 -24.72
N TYR A 130 -8.36 3.29 -25.72
CA TYR A 130 -8.24 1.84 -25.74
C TYR A 130 -6.80 1.33 -25.91
N LYS A 131 -5.90 2.14 -26.48
CA LYS A 131 -4.48 1.78 -26.64
C LYS A 131 -3.77 1.60 -25.29
N CYS A 132 -4.33 2.19 -24.23
CA CYS A 132 -3.82 2.14 -22.86
C CYS A 132 -4.22 0.88 -22.08
N ALA A 133 -4.61 -0.21 -22.76
CA ALA A 133 -5.11 -1.42 -22.11
C ALA A 133 -4.04 -2.13 -21.26
N HIS A 134 -2.76 -2.08 -21.67
CA HIS A 134 -1.67 -2.74 -20.97
C HIS A 134 -1.46 -2.15 -19.57
N GLU A 135 -1.35 -0.82 -19.49
CA GLU A 135 -1.16 -0.12 -18.22
C GLU A 135 -2.36 -0.27 -17.29
N LYS A 136 -3.57 -0.28 -17.85
CA LYS A 136 -4.78 -0.59 -17.08
C LYS A 136 -4.71 -1.99 -16.49
N HIS A 137 -4.26 -2.99 -17.25
CA HIS A 137 -4.15 -4.36 -16.79
C HIS A 137 -3.09 -4.51 -15.68
N GLU A 138 -1.95 -3.82 -15.81
CA GLU A 138 -0.93 -3.78 -14.75
C GLU A 138 -1.46 -3.20 -13.44
N TYR A 139 -2.22 -2.11 -13.52
CA TYR A 139 -2.87 -1.51 -12.35
C TYR A 139 -3.85 -2.50 -11.70
N LEU A 140 -4.72 -3.13 -12.49
CA LEU A 140 -5.71 -4.10 -11.97
C LEU A 140 -5.06 -5.34 -11.35
N ASN A 141 -3.97 -5.85 -11.94
CA ASN A 141 -3.23 -6.97 -11.37
C ASN A 141 -2.67 -6.63 -9.98
N CYS A 142 -2.14 -5.42 -9.85
CA CYS A 142 -1.59 -4.94 -8.59
C CYS A 142 -2.68 -4.72 -7.52
N GLU A 143 -3.86 -4.20 -7.89
CA GLU A 143 -5.02 -4.18 -6.98
C GLU A 143 -5.49 -5.58 -6.59
N TYR A 144 -5.44 -6.53 -7.53
CA TYR A 144 -5.81 -7.93 -7.29
C TYR A 144 -4.85 -8.62 -6.32
N ASP A 145 -3.55 -8.37 -6.45
CA ASP A 145 -2.54 -8.87 -5.50
C ASP A 145 -2.76 -8.30 -4.09
N ASP A 146 -3.06 -7.00 -3.99
CA ASP A 146 -3.42 -6.37 -2.71
C ASP A 146 -4.70 -6.96 -2.10
N TYR A 147 -5.69 -7.29 -2.94
CA TYR A 147 -6.90 -7.99 -2.52
C TYR A 147 -6.60 -9.39 -1.98
N ILE A 148 -5.74 -10.16 -2.66
CA ILE A 148 -5.30 -11.48 -2.19
C ILE A 148 -4.59 -11.38 -0.83
N LEU A 149 -3.80 -10.33 -0.61
CA LEU A 149 -3.14 -10.15 0.68
C LEU A 149 -4.16 -9.92 1.82
N ARG A 150 -5.21 -9.13 1.57
CA ARG A 150 -6.32 -8.93 2.52
C ARG A 150 -7.08 -10.24 2.80
N LEU A 151 -7.28 -11.08 1.78
CA LEU A 151 -7.84 -12.43 1.92
C LEU A 151 -7.00 -13.32 2.85
N LYS A 152 -5.68 -13.32 2.66
CA LYS A 152 -4.75 -14.10 3.48
C LYS A 152 -4.78 -13.66 4.95
N GLU A 153 -4.93 -12.36 5.21
CA GLU A 153 -5.07 -11.81 6.56
C GLU A 153 -6.38 -12.27 7.23
N TYR A 154 -7.49 -12.22 6.51
CA TYR A 154 -8.78 -12.72 6.98
C TYR A 154 -8.76 -14.23 7.30
N GLU A 155 -8.21 -15.05 6.40
CA GLU A 155 -8.09 -16.48 6.64
C GLU A 155 -7.17 -16.81 7.81
N ARG A 156 -6.06 -16.07 7.95
CA ARG A 156 -5.14 -16.21 9.08
C ARG A 156 -5.88 -15.99 10.38
N GLU A 157 -6.63 -14.90 10.52
CA GLU A 157 -7.38 -14.61 11.74
C GLU A 157 -8.42 -15.68 12.03
N LYS A 158 -9.19 -16.11 11.01
CA LYS A 158 -10.17 -17.19 11.15
C LYS A 158 -9.54 -18.49 11.68
N ARG A 159 -8.39 -18.91 11.13
CA ARG A 159 -7.68 -20.12 11.58
C ARG A 159 -7.15 -19.99 13.01
N LEU A 160 -6.66 -18.80 13.37
CA LEU A 160 -6.17 -18.54 14.72
C LEU A 160 -7.30 -18.54 15.75
N LEU A 161 -8.46 -17.95 15.44
CA LEU A 161 -9.65 -18.03 16.30
C LEU A 161 -10.12 -19.47 16.49
N GLN A 162 -10.22 -20.23 15.42
CA GLN A 162 -10.57 -21.65 15.51
C GLN A 162 -9.57 -22.44 16.34
N ARG A 163 -8.27 -22.13 16.26
CA ARG A 163 -7.23 -22.73 17.10
C ARG A 163 -7.42 -22.36 18.57
N LYS A 164 -7.67 -21.09 18.90
CA LYS A 164 -7.98 -20.64 20.28
C LYS A 164 -9.14 -21.44 20.87
N LEU A 165 -10.25 -21.53 20.14
CA LEU A 165 -11.43 -22.29 20.56
C LEU A 165 -11.13 -23.78 20.81
N ARG A 166 -10.27 -24.40 19.99
CA ARG A 166 -9.86 -25.80 20.20
C ARG A 166 -9.02 -25.97 21.46
N LEU A 167 -8.13 -25.03 21.76
CA LEU A 167 -7.29 -25.06 22.98
C LEU A 167 -8.14 -24.83 24.23
N GLU A 168 -9.03 -23.85 24.21
CA GLU A 168 -9.97 -23.58 25.32
C GLU A 168 -10.85 -24.79 25.63
N LYS A 169 -11.34 -25.49 24.60
CA LYS A 169 -12.11 -26.74 24.79
C LYS A 169 -11.29 -27.84 25.47
N LYS A 170 -10.02 -28.01 25.08
CA LYS A 170 -9.12 -29.01 25.70
C LYS A 170 -8.84 -28.66 27.16
N GLN A 171 -8.52 -27.40 27.44
CA GLN A 171 -8.30 -26.91 28.81
C GLN A 171 -9.55 -27.09 29.68
N ALA A 172 -10.74 -26.81 29.14
CA ALA A 172 -12.00 -27.04 29.85
C ALA A 172 -12.24 -28.53 30.14
N GLN A 173 -11.86 -29.43 29.24
CA GLN A 173 -11.95 -30.88 29.46
C GLN A 173 -10.95 -31.36 30.53
N GLU A 174 -9.71 -30.84 30.50
CA GLU A 174 -8.67 -31.15 31.49
C GLU A 174 -9.04 -30.63 32.89
N LEU A 175 -9.67 -29.46 33.00
CA LEU A 175 -10.16 -28.90 34.28
C LEU A 175 -11.39 -29.65 34.82
N GLN A 176 -12.12 -30.35 33.96
CA GLN A 176 -13.30 -31.14 34.33
C GLN A 176 -12.95 -32.60 34.70
N ALA A 177 -11.72 -33.04 34.42
CA ALA A 177 -11.21 -34.37 34.70
C ALA A 177 -10.47 -34.40 36.05
#